data_AF-A0A5J4QFV3-F1
#
_entry.id   AF-A0A5J4QFV3-F1
#
_cell.length_a   1.000
_cell.length_b   1.000
_cell.length_c   1.000
_cell.angle_alpha   90.00
_cell.angle_beta   90.00
_cell.angle_gamma   90.00
#
_symmetry.space_group_name_H-M   'P 1'
#
loop_
_entity.id
_entity.type
_entity.pdbx_description
1 polymer ?
#
loop_
_entity_poly.entity_id
_entity_poly.type
_entity_poly.pdbx_seq_one_letter_code
_entity_poly.pdbx_strand_id
1 'polypeptide(L)'
;MRQDYFLRKYVVGGVIIGVMFIFLLRLWGLQVMSDEYKVNADSNAFLNKIQYPSRGAMYDRNGKLLVFNQPSYDITLVVREIENLDTLDFCRTLNITPA
;
A
#
# COMPACT_ATOMS: atom_id res chain seq x y z
N MET A 1 57.57 23.49 19.99
CA MET A 1 56.40 22.82 20.61
C MET A 1 55.05 23.50 20.38
N ARG A 2 54.95 24.73 19.83
CA ARG A 2 53.64 25.40 19.57
C ARG A 2 53.16 25.27 18.11
N GLN A 3 54.08 25.16 17.14
CA GLN A 3 53.79 25.03 15.71
C GLN A 3 53.04 23.73 15.36
N ASP A 4 53.41 22.62 16.02
CA ASP A 4 52.89 21.27 15.72
C ASP A 4 51.38 21.14 16.04
N TYR A 5 50.89 21.88 17.03
CA TYR A 5 49.47 21.91 17.40
C TYR A 5 48.62 22.60 16.35
N PHE A 6 49.11 23.68 15.73
CA PHE A 6 48.38 24.37 14.67
C PHE A 6 48.26 23.47 13.43
N LEU A 7 49.34 22.82 13.02
CA LEU A 7 49.33 21.92 11.86
C LEU A 7 48.35 20.74 12.08
N ARG A 8 48.39 20.11 13.25
CA ARG A 8 47.45 19.03 13.62
C ARG A 8 46.00 19.51 13.63
N LYS A 9 45.74 20.72 14.11
CA LYS A 9 44.38 21.31 14.11
C LYS A 9 43.86 21.52 12.69
N TYR A 10 44.70 21.99 11.75
CA TYR A 10 44.31 22.15 10.35
C TYR A 10 44.06 20.82 9.65
N VAL A 11 44.89 19.80 9.93
CA VAL A 11 44.70 18.45 9.39
C VAL A 11 43.38 17.85 9.87
N VAL A 12 43.11 17.91 11.18
CA VAL A 12 41.86 17.41 11.76
C VAL A 12 40.64 18.18 11.22
N GLY A 13 40.74 19.51 11.11
CA GLY A 13 39.69 20.34 10.51
C GLY A 13 39.42 19.99 9.04
N GLY A 14 40.46 19.76 8.25
CA GLY A 14 40.34 19.34 6.85
C GLY A 14 39.67 17.99 6.69
N VAL A 15 39.98 17.02 7.56
CA VAL A 15 39.33 15.70 7.56
C VAL A 15 37.84 15.83 7.88
N ILE A 16 37.46 16.63 8.88
CA ILE A 16 36.06 16.84 9.26
C ILE A 16 35.27 17.48 8.09
N ILE A 17 35.83 18.50 7.45
CA ILE A 17 35.20 19.15 6.30
C ILE A 17 35.08 18.18 5.12
N GLY A 18 36.09 17.36 4.87
CA GLY A 18 36.05 16.33 3.82
C GLY A 18 34.94 15.31 4.06
N VAL A 19 34.82 14.79 5.28
CA VAL A 19 33.74 13.87 5.67
C VAL A 19 32.37 14.53 5.51
N MET A 20 32.22 15.79 5.94
CA MET A 20 30.98 16.56 5.77
C MET A 20 30.60 16.69 4.29
N PHE A 21 31.57 16.95 3.42
CA PHE A 21 31.33 17.08 1.98
C PHE A 21 30.90 15.76 1.34
N ILE A 22 31.49 14.63 1.76
CA ILE A 22 31.07 13.29 1.32
C ILE A 22 29.60 13.02 1.69
N PHE A 23 29.19 13.37 2.90
CA PHE A 23 27.79 13.23 3.33
C PHE A 23 26.84 14.15 2.54
N LEU A 24 27.26 15.39 2.25
CA LEU A 24 26.47 16.30 1.40
C LEU A 24 26.25 15.74 0.00
N LEU A 25 27.30 15.20 -0.64
CA LEU A 25 27.18 14.55 -1.95
C LEU A 25 26.27 13.31 -1.90
N ARG A 26 26.36 12.51 -0.83
CA ARG A 26 25.49 11.33 -0.65
C ARG A 26 24.03 11.73 -0.49
N LEU A 27 23.75 12.77 0.31
CA LEU A 27 22.41 13.31 0.50
C LEU A 27 21.86 13.92 -0.79
N TRP A 28 22.69 14.64 -1.54
CA TRP A 28 22.29 15.20 -2.83
C TRP A 28 21.92 14.11 -3.83
N GLY A 29 22.72 13.04 -3.94
CA GLY A 29 22.38 11.88 -4.77
C GLY A 29 21.07 11.22 -4.36
N LEU A 30 20.81 11.08 -3.05
CA LEU A 30 19.55 10.53 -2.53
C LEU A 30 18.34 11.46 -2.70
N GLN A 31 18.54 12.76 -2.95
CA GLN A 31 17.43 13.72 -3.14
C GLN A 31 17.15 14.02 -4.61
N VAL A 32 18.18 14.03 -5.47
CA VAL A 32 18.05 14.40 -6.88
C VAL A 32 17.93 13.18 -7.80
N MET A 33 18.54 12.04 -7.45
CA MET A 33 18.45 10.82 -8.27
C MET A 33 17.28 9.91 -7.86
N SER A 34 16.60 10.21 -6.74
CA SER A 34 15.57 9.34 -6.16
C SER A 34 14.18 9.61 -6.72
N ASP A 35 14.01 9.41 -8.03
CA ASP A 35 12.68 9.21 -8.62
C ASP A 35 11.93 8.03 -7.97
N GLU A 36 12.64 7.16 -7.23
CA GLU A 36 12.10 6.04 -6.47
C GLU A 36 11.13 6.45 -5.35
N TYR A 37 11.31 7.61 -4.70
CA TYR A 37 10.34 8.09 -3.69
C TYR A 37 9.03 8.56 -4.33
N LYS A 38 9.08 9.10 -5.55
CA LYS A 38 7.89 9.45 -6.32
C LYS A 38 7.13 8.22 -6.75
N VAL A 39 7.82 7.19 -7.27
CA VAL A 39 7.19 5.93 -7.71
C VAL A 39 6.55 5.17 -6.53
N ASN A 40 7.22 5.13 -5.37
CA ASN A 40 6.66 4.48 -4.17
C ASN A 40 5.53 5.31 -3.52
N ALA A 41 5.60 6.64 -3.57
CA ALA A 41 4.50 7.50 -3.13
C ALA A 41 3.29 7.38 -4.07
N ASP A 42 3.51 7.33 -5.39
CA ASP A 42 2.46 7.16 -6.38
C ASP A 42 1.82 5.78 -6.30
N SER A 43 2.58 4.71 -6.04
CA SER A 43 2.01 3.37 -5.81
C SER A 43 1.19 3.26 -4.51
N ASN A 44 1.45 4.11 -3.52
CA ASN A 44 0.66 4.19 -2.29
C ASN A 44 -0.53 5.16 -2.42
N ALA A 45 -0.41 6.21 -3.24
CA ALA A 45 -1.46 7.21 -3.46
C ALA A 45 -2.46 6.80 -4.54
N PHE A 46 -2.02 6.05 -5.54
CA PHE A 46 -2.84 5.61 -6.67
C PHE A 46 -2.97 4.09 -6.66
N LEU A 47 -4.02 3.60 -5.99
CA LEU A 47 -4.45 2.21 -6.14
C LEU A 47 -5.08 2.04 -7.52
N ASN A 48 -4.31 1.57 -8.49
CA ASN A 48 -4.83 1.22 -9.81
C ASN A 48 -5.75 -0.01 -9.70
N LYS A 49 -7.04 0.23 -9.43
CA LYS A 49 -8.06 -0.82 -9.51
C LYS A 49 -8.55 -0.94 -10.95
N ILE A 50 -8.21 -2.07 -11.56
CA ILE A 50 -8.80 -2.48 -12.84
C ILE A 50 -10.31 -2.65 -12.64
N GLN A 51 -11.10 -1.77 -13.25
CA GLN A 51 -12.56 -1.90 -13.31
C GLN A 51 -12.92 -2.82 -14.48
N TYR A 52 -13.27 -4.06 -14.17
CA TYR A 52 -13.74 -5.00 -15.18
C TYR A 52 -15.16 -4.62 -15.62
N PRO A 53 -15.43 -4.53 -16.93
CA PRO A 53 -16.77 -4.26 -17.42
C PRO A 53 -17.71 -5.41 -17.09
N SER A 54 -18.99 -5.10 -16.84
CA SER A 54 -20.01 -6.12 -16.63
C SER A 54 -20.18 -7.01 -17.87
N ARG A 55 -20.41 -8.32 -17.67
CA ARG A 55 -20.65 -9.26 -18.76
C ARG A 55 -21.96 -8.90 -19.47
N GLY A 56 -21.94 -8.87 -20.80
CA GLY A 56 -23.12 -8.58 -21.61
C GLY A 56 -24.25 -9.60 -21.41
N ALA A 57 -25.49 -9.12 -21.48
CA ALA A 57 -26.68 -9.96 -21.48
C ALA A 57 -26.84 -10.66 -22.85
N MET A 58 -26.99 -11.98 -22.85
CA MET A 58 -27.24 -12.76 -24.06
C MET A 58 -28.74 -13.00 -24.23
N TYR A 59 -29.25 -12.69 -25.42
CA TYR A 59 -30.66 -12.84 -25.78
C TYR A 59 -30.83 -13.88 -26.89
N ASP A 60 -31.94 -14.60 -26.88
CA ASP A 60 -32.37 -15.44 -28.00
C ASP A 60 -32.84 -14.58 -29.19
N ARG A 61 -33.04 -15.18 -30.37
CA ARG A 61 -33.58 -14.53 -31.59
C ARG A 61 -34.93 -13.84 -31.39
N ASN A 62 -35.68 -14.27 -30.38
CA ASN A 62 -36.97 -13.73 -29.99
C ASN A 62 -36.87 -12.67 -28.86
N GLY A 63 -35.66 -12.19 -28.54
CA GLY A 63 -35.44 -11.16 -27.52
C GLY A 63 -35.56 -11.65 -26.06
N LYS A 64 -35.63 -12.97 -25.83
CA LYS A 64 -35.69 -13.53 -24.48
C LYS A 64 -34.30 -13.58 -23.84
N LEU A 65 -34.15 -13.05 -22.64
CA LEU A 65 -32.91 -13.09 -21.87
C LEU A 65 -32.57 -14.53 -21.48
N LEU A 66 -31.39 -15.01 -21.90
CA LEU A 66 -30.90 -16.38 -21.61
C LEU A 66 -29.82 -16.37 -20.53
N VAL A 67 -28.87 -15.44 -20.62
CA VAL A 67 -27.74 -15.37 -19.69
C VAL A 67 -27.49 -13.92 -19.31
N PHE A 68 -27.49 -13.65 -18.01
CA PHE A 68 -27.08 -12.37 -17.43
C PHE A 68 -26.31 -12.62 -16.14
N ASN A 69 -25.53 -11.63 -15.71
CA ASN A 69 -24.86 -11.70 -14.42
C ASN A 69 -25.89 -11.46 -13.31
N GLN A 70 -26.26 -12.51 -12.58
CA GLN A 70 -27.09 -12.37 -11.38
C GLN A 70 -26.18 -11.93 -10.21
N PRO A 71 -26.54 -10.86 -9.47
CA PRO A 71 -25.75 -10.44 -8.32
C PRO A 71 -25.78 -11.55 -7.26
N SER A 72 -24.59 -11.95 -6.81
CA SER A 72 -24.40 -12.85 -5.68
C SER A 72 -23.87 -12.03 -4.51
N TYR A 73 -24.48 -12.21 -3.35
CA TYR A 73 -24.09 -11.54 -2.12
C TYR A 73 -23.43 -12.56 -1.21
N ASP A 74 -22.26 -12.22 -0.70
CA ASP A 74 -21.57 -12.99 0.32
C ASP A 74 -21.69 -12.25 1.67
N ILE A 75 -21.93 -13.00 2.73
CA ILE A 75 -22.10 -12.48 4.09
C ILE A 75 -20.84 -12.82 4.87
N THR A 76 -20.01 -11.82 5.11
CA THR A 76 -18.79 -11.97 5.93
C THR A 76 -18.99 -11.34 7.31
N LEU A 77 -18.74 -12.12 8.36
CA LEU A 77 -18.76 -11.65 9.75
C LEU A 77 -17.33 -11.45 10.27
N VAL A 78 -17.10 -10.31 10.92
CA VAL A 78 -15.85 -10.03 11.65
C VAL A 78 -16.14 -10.16 13.14
N VAL A 79 -15.74 -11.29 13.74
CA VAL A 79 -16.08 -11.64 15.14
C VAL A 79 -15.70 -10.55 16.15
N ARG A 80 -14.63 -9.79 15.90
CA ARG A 80 -14.17 -8.72 16.79
C ARG A 80 -15.12 -7.51 16.86
N GLU A 81 -15.93 -7.28 15.84
CA GLU A 81 -16.83 -6.12 15.74
C GLU A 81 -18.26 -6.46 16.18
N ILE A 82 -18.45 -7.67 16.71
CA ILE A 82 -19.76 -8.19 17.09
C ILE A 82 -19.91 -8.10 18.60
N GLU A 83 -20.80 -7.22 19.05
CA GLU A 83 -21.23 -7.17 20.45
C GLU A 83 -22.59 -7.89 20.57
N ASN A 84 -22.64 -8.96 21.36
CA ASN A 84 -23.86 -9.72 21.70
C ASN A 84 -24.63 -10.34 20.50
N LEU A 85 -23.97 -11.17 19.68
CA LEU A 85 -24.67 -11.98 18.67
C LEU A 85 -25.24 -13.27 19.27
N ASP A 86 -26.54 -13.48 19.08
CA ASP A 86 -27.17 -14.77 19.30
C ASP A 86 -26.90 -15.70 18.11
N THR A 87 -25.90 -16.57 18.26
CA THR A 87 -25.50 -17.53 17.23
C THR A 87 -26.62 -18.51 16.89
N LEU A 88 -27.52 -18.83 17.84
CA LEU A 88 -28.59 -19.79 17.60
C LEU A 88 -29.71 -19.17 16.76
N ASP A 89 -30.07 -17.93 17.04
CA ASP A 89 -31.06 -17.18 16.25
C ASP A 89 -30.53 -16.87 14.84
N PHE A 90 -29.24 -16.53 14.73
CA PHE A 90 -28.55 -16.37 13.45
C PHE A 90 -28.59 -17.65 12.61
N CYS A 91 -28.24 -18.81 13.22
CA CYS A 91 -28.26 -20.09 12.52
C CYS A 91 -29.66 -20.47 12.03
N ARG A 92 -30.71 -20.18 12.81
CA ARG A 92 -32.11 -20.41 12.42
C ARG A 92 -32.55 -19.51 11.28
N THR A 93 -32.18 -18.23 11.31
CA THR A 93 -32.58 -17.23 10.31
C THR A 93 -31.93 -17.50 8.95
N LEU A 94 -30.67 -17.92 8.95
CA LEU A 94 -29.94 -18.27 7.71
C LEU A 94 -30.10 -19.74 7.31
N ASN A 95 -30.86 -20.52 8.08
CA ASN A 95 -31.08 -21.94 7.86
C ASN A 95 -29.77 -22.74 7.71
N ILE A 96 -28.77 -22.39 8.52
CA ILE A 96 -27.46 -23.05 8.57
C ILE A 96 -27.40 -24.00 9.76
N THR A 97 -26.77 -25.16 9.57
CA THR A 97 -26.59 -26.14 10.65
C THR A 97 -25.61 -25.59 11.69
N PRO A 98 -25.99 -25.49 12.97
CA PRO A 98 -25.04 -25.16 14.03
C PRO A 98 -23.98 -26.28 14.12
N ALA A 99 -22.71 -25.88 14.15
CA ALA A 99 -21.57 -26.78 14.29
C ALA A 99 -21.33 -27.19 15.75
#